data_AF-A0A9J6FTC6-F1
#
_entry.id   AF-A0A9J6FTC6-F1
#
_cell.length_a   1.000
_cell.length_b   1.000
_cell.length_c   1.000
_cell.angle_alpha   90.00
_cell.angle_beta   90.00
_cell.angle_gamma   90.00
#
_symmetry.space_group_name_H-M   'P 1'
#
loop_
_entity.id
_entity.type
_entity.pdbx_description
1 polymer ?
#
loop_
_entity_poly.entity_id
_entity_poly.type
_entity_poly.pdbx_seq_one_letter_code
_entity_poly.pdbx_strand_id
1 'polypeptide(L)'
;MAGLLEATNSEQLVWRAARASGAAPTYFRPFGRFLDGGLISNNPTLDAMTEICEYNEALKATGQLEKVQPLGVVVSVGTGKVPVVPVTVIDMLHTGGTGFLGAAKMAFGAKALGQLIIDQATQANGRLVDRAQAWCQTINVPYFRLNAPLSADVCLNETDNKLLVRVLWETLVYMRNSRAELDELAELLRPLGDAPQSSAEGRWPTSEASRPMSEVSRPASEMSSPRKHRRRCTLPS
;
A
#
# COMPACT_ATOMS: atom_id res chain seq x y z
N MET A 1 2.08 -42.03 7.18
CA MET A 1 1.33 -41.07 6.35
C MET A 1 0.03 -40.72 7.07
N ALA A 2 0.14 -39.90 8.11
CA ALA A 2 -0.96 -39.34 8.88
C ALA A 2 -0.44 -38.02 9.44
N GLY A 3 -1.10 -36.91 9.15
CA GLY A 3 -0.62 -35.59 9.57
C GLY A 3 -0.88 -34.45 8.60
N LEU A 4 -1.82 -34.56 7.65
CA LEU A 4 -2.59 -33.38 7.27
C LEU A 4 -3.61 -33.17 8.39
N LEU A 5 -3.15 -32.57 9.49
CA LEU A 5 -4.05 -32.03 10.48
C LEU A 5 -4.79 -30.89 9.82
N GLU A 6 -6.09 -31.12 9.59
CA GLU A 6 -7.12 -30.10 9.60
C GLU A 6 -6.69 -28.97 10.54
N ALA A 7 -6.39 -27.80 9.97
CA ALA A 7 -6.41 -26.58 10.74
C ALA A 7 -7.88 -26.31 11.07
N THR A 8 -8.40 -27.03 12.06
CA THR A 8 -9.59 -26.63 12.79
C THR A 8 -9.36 -25.18 13.19
N ASN A 9 -10.38 -24.34 12.97
CA ASN A 9 -10.41 -22.91 13.22
C ASN A 9 -10.30 -22.65 14.73
N SER A 10 -9.16 -23.03 15.29
CA SER A 10 -8.82 -23.00 16.69
C SER A 10 -8.40 -21.58 17.00
N GLU A 11 -9.15 -20.96 17.89
CA GLU A 11 -8.99 -19.61 18.39
C GLU A 11 -7.50 -19.25 18.56
N GLN A 12 -6.96 -18.53 17.58
CA GLN A 12 -5.58 -18.05 17.65
C GLN A 12 -5.52 -16.96 18.72
N LEU A 13 -4.70 -17.18 19.73
CA LEU A 13 -4.51 -16.21 20.80
C LEU A 13 -3.98 -14.89 20.21
N VAL A 14 -4.60 -13.76 20.57
CA VAL A 14 -4.26 -12.42 20.08
C VAL A 14 -2.77 -12.12 20.20
N TRP A 15 -2.15 -12.46 21.33
CA TRP A 15 -0.72 -12.21 21.56
C TRP A 15 0.19 -13.02 20.60
N ARG A 16 -0.25 -14.19 20.14
CA ARG A 16 0.50 -15.00 19.16
C ARG A 16 0.47 -14.35 17.79
N ALA A 17 -0.70 -13.85 17.37
CA ALA A 17 -0.84 -13.11 16.13
C ALA A 17 -0.01 -11.81 16.15
N ALA A 18 -0.10 -11.04 17.23
CA ALA A 18 0.68 -9.82 17.40
C ALA A 18 2.20 -10.09 17.37
N ARG A 19 2.67 -11.13 18.08
CA ARG A 19 4.08 -11.52 18.06
C ARG A 19 4.54 -12.00 16.68
N ALA A 20 3.71 -12.76 15.97
CA ALA A 20 4.03 -13.24 14.63
C ALA A 20 4.17 -12.07 13.65
N SER A 21 3.23 -11.12 13.68
CA SER A 21 3.20 -9.98 12.78
C SER A 21 4.40 -9.03 12.96
N GLY A 22 4.92 -8.90 14.18
CA GLY A 22 6.07 -8.02 14.49
C GLY A 22 7.43 -8.72 14.56
N ALA A 23 7.55 -9.95 14.04
CA ALA A 23 8.78 -10.74 14.08
C ALA A 23 9.82 -10.27 13.03
N ALA A 24 10.19 -8.98 13.08
CA ALA A 24 11.08 -8.31 12.13
C ALA A 24 12.40 -9.09 11.95
N PRO A 25 12.74 -9.48 10.70
CA PRO A 25 14.04 -10.10 10.42
C PRO A 25 15.17 -9.22 10.92
N THR A 26 16.26 -9.84 11.37
CA THR A 26 17.43 -9.21 12.02
C THR A 26 17.22 -8.70 13.46
N TYR A 27 15.98 -8.42 13.87
CA TYR A 27 15.68 -7.98 15.25
C TYR A 27 15.13 -9.13 16.11
N PHE A 28 14.22 -9.93 15.55
CA PHE A 28 13.53 -10.99 16.29
C PHE A 28 13.70 -12.36 15.61
N ARG A 29 13.63 -13.43 16.41
CA ARG A 29 13.57 -14.79 15.89
C ARG A 29 12.17 -15.05 15.29
N PRO A 30 12.07 -15.85 14.22
CA PRO A 30 10.78 -16.24 13.66
C PRO A 30 9.85 -16.86 14.70
N PHE A 31 8.54 -16.64 14.55
CA PHE A 31 7.53 -17.23 15.42
C PHE A 31 6.89 -18.46 14.76
N GLY A 32 7.48 -19.64 15.00
CA GLY A 32 7.07 -20.86 14.33
C GLY A 32 7.33 -20.78 12.83
N ARG A 33 6.26 -20.77 12.03
CA ARG A 33 6.34 -20.62 10.56
C ARG A 33 6.21 -19.16 10.07
N PHE A 34 5.99 -18.22 10.97
CA PHE A 34 5.65 -16.83 10.63
C PHE A 34 6.85 -15.89 10.79
N LEU A 35 6.92 -14.91 9.89
CA LEU A 35 7.84 -13.78 9.88
C LEU A 35 7.04 -12.48 9.89
N ASP A 36 7.73 -11.36 10.10
CA ASP A 36 7.13 -10.03 10.10
C ASP A 36 6.27 -9.75 8.87
N GLY A 37 5.12 -9.11 9.11
CA GLY A 37 4.21 -8.69 8.05
C GLY A 37 4.84 -7.68 7.09
N GLY A 38 5.83 -6.90 7.54
CA GLY A 38 6.57 -5.94 6.76
C GLY A 38 7.30 -6.53 5.56
N LEU A 39 7.60 -7.83 5.54
CA LEU A 39 8.19 -8.49 4.37
C LEU A 39 7.21 -8.68 3.21
N ILE A 40 5.91 -8.65 3.49
CA ILE A 40 4.84 -8.92 2.51
C ILE A 40 4.01 -7.66 2.30
N SER A 41 3.58 -7.04 3.40
CA SER A 41 2.75 -5.85 3.40
C SER A 41 3.08 -4.94 4.58
N ASN A 42 4.14 -4.13 4.41
CA ASN A 42 4.49 -3.10 5.40
C ASN A 42 3.55 -1.89 5.38
N ASN A 43 2.69 -1.80 4.36
CA ASN A 43 1.56 -0.90 4.31
C ASN A 43 0.32 -1.69 3.89
N PRO A 44 -0.50 -2.16 4.85
CA PRO A 44 -1.60 -3.09 4.59
C PRO A 44 -2.83 -2.45 3.94
N THR A 45 -2.74 -1.20 3.45
CA THR A 45 -3.90 -0.49 2.91
C THR A 45 -4.57 -1.26 1.76
N LEU A 46 -3.79 -1.71 0.76
CA LEU A 46 -4.34 -2.42 -0.40
C LEU A 46 -4.83 -3.83 -0.03
N ASP A 47 -4.11 -4.53 0.85
CA ASP A 47 -4.52 -5.86 1.31
C ASP A 47 -5.81 -5.79 2.14
N ALA A 48 -5.92 -4.80 3.04
CA ALA A 48 -7.13 -4.57 3.82
C ALA A 48 -8.33 -4.18 2.95
N MET A 49 -8.13 -3.34 1.93
CA MET A 49 -9.18 -3.02 0.96
C MET A 49 -9.62 -4.27 0.18
N THR A 50 -8.67 -5.12 -0.20
CA THR A 50 -8.95 -6.39 -0.91
C THR A 50 -9.77 -7.32 -0.03
N GLU A 51 -9.36 -7.53 1.23
CA GLU A 51 -10.08 -8.35 2.20
C GLU A 51 -11.52 -7.86 2.43
N ILE A 52 -11.72 -6.55 2.58
CA ILE A 52 -13.06 -5.95 2.76
C ILE A 52 -13.93 -6.19 1.52
N CYS A 53 -13.35 -6.04 0.31
CA CYS A 53 -14.06 -6.34 -0.93
C CYS A 53 -14.45 -7.82 -1.02
N GLU A 54 -13.51 -8.73 -0.78
CA GLU A 54 -13.75 -10.18 -0.81
C GLU A 54 -14.80 -10.61 0.22
N TYR A 55 -14.72 -10.07 1.43
CA TYR A 55 -15.70 -10.31 2.49
C TYR A 55 -17.10 -9.86 2.07
N ASN A 56 -17.22 -8.64 1.53
CA ASN A 56 -18.49 -8.11 1.04
C ASN A 56 -19.06 -8.92 -0.14
N GLU A 57 -18.22 -9.36 -1.08
CA GLU A 57 -18.66 -10.23 -2.17
C GLU A 57 -19.13 -11.60 -1.68
N ALA A 58 -18.47 -12.18 -0.68
CA ALA A 58 -18.91 -13.43 -0.05
C ALA A 58 -20.26 -13.27 0.68
N LEU A 59 -20.48 -12.14 1.37
CA LEU A 59 -21.77 -11.82 1.98
C LEU A 59 -22.89 -11.68 0.94
N LYS A 60 -22.62 -11.00 -0.18
CA LYS A 60 -23.58 -10.90 -1.30
C LYS A 60 -23.91 -12.27 -1.88
N ALA A 61 -22.90 -13.10 -2.13
CA ALA A 61 -23.07 -14.44 -2.68
C ALA A 61 -23.87 -15.37 -1.76
N THR A 62 -23.80 -15.16 -0.44
CA THR A 62 -24.54 -15.94 0.57
C THR A 62 -25.89 -15.32 0.94
N GLY A 63 -26.30 -14.23 0.29
CA GLY A 63 -27.58 -13.56 0.52
C GLY A 63 -27.66 -12.72 1.79
N GLN A 64 -26.54 -12.48 2.49
CA GLN A 64 -26.45 -11.70 3.73
C GLN A 64 -26.21 -10.22 3.43
N LEU A 65 -27.10 -9.62 2.63
CA LEU A 65 -26.95 -8.24 2.14
C LEU A 65 -26.97 -7.19 3.26
N GLU A 66 -27.63 -7.49 4.38
CA GLU A 66 -27.74 -6.62 5.55
C GLU A 66 -26.41 -6.40 6.29
N LYS A 67 -25.43 -7.29 6.07
CA LYS A 67 -24.09 -7.20 6.70
C LYS A 67 -23.05 -6.55 5.80
N VAL A 68 -23.38 -6.30 4.54
CA VAL A 68 -22.46 -5.70 3.57
C VAL A 68 -22.22 -4.25 3.96
N GLN A 69 -20.96 -3.90 4.20
CA GLN A 69 -20.57 -2.55 4.56
C GLN A 69 -19.61 -1.99 3.50
N PRO A 70 -20.05 -1.01 2.68
CA PRO A 70 -19.16 -0.36 1.73
C PRO A 70 -18.09 0.46 2.45
N LEU A 71 -16.92 0.59 1.82
CA LEU A 71 -15.86 1.48 2.30
C LEU A 71 -16.35 2.94 2.25
N GLY A 72 -16.31 3.62 3.40
CA GLY A 72 -16.68 5.04 3.50
C GLY A 72 -15.49 5.99 3.40
N VAL A 73 -14.40 5.67 4.10
CA VAL A 73 -13.13 6.43 4.11
C VAL A 73 -11.99 5.47 4.40
N VAL A 74 -10.81 5.73 3.82
CA VAL A 74 -9.58 4.98 4.09
C VAL A 74 -8.56 5.91 4.72
N VAL A 75 -8.12 5.58 5.94
CA VAL A 75 -7.06 6.32 6.65
C VAL A 75 -5.86 5.41 6.81
N SER A 76 -4.75 5.78 6.19
CA SER A 76 -3.47 5.08 6.27
C SER A 76 -2.52 5.86 7.16
N VAL A 77 -2.09 5.27 8.27
CA VAL A 77 -1.19 5.92 9.24
C VAL A 77 0.21 5.32 9.12
N GLY A 78 1.21 6.17 8.90
CA GLY A 78 2.62 5.79 8.85
C GLY A 78 3.35 6.04 10.17
N THR A 79 4.52 5.40 10.32
CA THR A 79 5.38 5.49 11.50
C THR A 79 6.45 6.58 11.39
N GLY A 80 6.34 7.47 10.40
CA GLY A 80 7.33 8.48 10.07
C GLY A 80 7.86 8.34 8.63
N LYS A 81 8.25 9.46 8.04
CA LYS A 81 8.95 9.52 6.76
C LYS A 81 10.37 10.00 7.01
N VAL A 82 11.31 9.07 6.97
CA VAL A 82 12.74 9.37 7.12
C VAL A 82 13.26 10.18 5.93
N PRO A 83 14.26 11.06 6.13
CA PRO A 83 14.90 11.80 5.05
C PRO A 83 15.53 10.84 4.01
N VAL A 84 15.46 11.21 2.74
CA VAL A 84 16.10 10.43 1.68
C VAL A 84 17.61 10.66 1.75
N VAL A 85 18.36 9.62 2.11
CA VAL A 85 19.83 9.62 2.09
C VAL A 85 20.29 9.01 0.76
N PRO A 86 21.25 9.61 0.04
CA PRO A 86 21.78 9.03 -1.18
C PRO A 86 22.47 7.69 -0.88
N VAL A 87 22.06 6.64 -1.60
CA VAL A 87 22.71 5.32 -1.52
C VAL A 87 23.91 5.32 -2.46
N THR A 88 25.08 4.93 -1.97
CA THR A 88 26.24 4.63 -2.82
C THR A 88 25.95 3.37 -3.63
N VAL A 89 25.65 3.55 -4.92
CA VAL A 89 25.42 2.43 -5.83
C VAL A 89 26.75 1.70 -6.03
N ILE A 90 26.83 0.46 -5.56
CA ILE A 90 27.94 -0.43 -5.90
C ILE A 90 27.67 -0.93 -7.32
N ASP A 91 28.41 -0.43 -8.29
CA ASP A 91 28.31 -0.90 -9.68
C ASP A 91 28.84 -2.34 -9.77
N MET A 92 27.93 -3.31 -9.82
CA MET A 92 28.25 -4.74 -9.90
C MET A 92 28.49 -5.20 -11.35
N LEU A 93 28.29 -4.33 -12.34
CA LEU A 93 28.32 -4.75 -13.75
C LEU A 93 29.75 -4.88 -14.32
N HIS A 94 30.77 -4.37 -13.64
CA HIS A 94 32.16 -4.33 -14.12
C HIS A 94 33.14 -5.17 -13.28
N THR A 95 32.86 -6.45 -13.08
CA THR A 95 33.79 -7.40 -12.43
C THR A 95 34.78 -8.03 -13.43
N GLY A 96 35.89 -7.33 -13.70
CA GLY A 96 37.02 -7.85 -14.51
C GLY A 96 38.17 -8.50 -13.72
N GLY A 97 37.94 -8.93 -12.47
CA GLY A 97 39.01 -9.43 -11.59
C GLY A 97 38.80 -10.88 -11.14
N THR A 98 39.56 -11.82 -11.72
CA THR A 98 39.60 -13.23 -11.34
C THR A 98 40.53 -13.42 -10.12
N GLY A 99 39.96 -13.66 -8.93
CA GLY A 99 40.73 -13.97 -7.71
C GLY A 99 39.91 -13.86 -6.41
N PHE A 100 40.55 -14.11 -5.25
CA PHE A 100 39.92 -14.01 -3.92
C PHE A 100 39.30 -12.63 -3.64
N LEU A 101 39.91 -11.57 -4.17
CA LEU A 101 39.37 -10.20 -4.10
C LEU A 101 38.07 -10.05 -4.92
N GLY A 102 37.94 -10.77 -6.03
CA GLY A 102 36.71 -10.84 -6.81
C GLY A 102 35.60 -11.58 -6.07
N ALA A 103 35.93 -12.69 -5.40
CA ALA A 103 34.97 -13.44 -4.58
C ALA A 103 34.47 -12.63 -3.37
N ALA A 104 35.36 -11.91 -2.68
CA ALA A 104 34.98 -11.02 -1.58
C ALA A 104 34.10 -9.84 -2.03
N LYS A 105 34.43 -9.22 -3.18
CA LYS A 105 33.59 -8.17 -3.78
C LYS A 105 32.22 -8.70 -4.20
N MET A 106 32.15 -9.91 -4.76
CA MET A 106 30.89 -10.56 -5.10
C MET A 106 30.04 -10.87 -3.88
N ALA A 107 30.63 -11.39 -2.79
CA ALA A 107 29.91 -11.65 -1.54
C ALA A 107 29.38 -10.36 -0.90
N PHE A 108 30.18 -9.29 -0.90
CA PHE A 108 29.75 -7.98 -0.42
C PHE A 108 28.65 -7.38 -1.29
N GLY A 109 28.76 -7.51 -2.62
CA GLY A 109 27.72 -7.11 -3.57
C GLY A 109 26.41 -7.88 -3.36
N ALA A 110 26.47 -9.20 -3.22
CA ALA A 110 25.31 -10.04 -2.94
C ALA A 110 24.61 -9.64 -1.63
N LYS A 111 25.39 -9.31 -0.58
CA LYS A 111 24.85 -8.79 0.67
C LYS A 111 24.15 -7.44 0.49
N ALA A 112 24.76 -6.51 -0.25
CA ALA A 112 24.17 -5.20 -0.53
C ALA A 112 22.88 -5.31 -1.36
N LEU A 113 22.87 -6.18 -2.38
CA LEU A 113 21.67 -6.45 -3.18
C LEU A 113 20.56 -7.10 -2.34
N GLY A 114 20.92 -8.06 -1.47
CA GLY A 114 19.97 -8.67 -0.54
C GLY A 114 19.34 -7.64 0.40
N GLN A 115 20.14 -6.72 0.93
CA GLN A 115 19.62 -5.63 1.76
C GLN A 115 18.69 -4.71 0.95
N LEU A 116 19.06 -4.33 -0.27
CA LEU A 116 18.19 -3.52 -1.13
C LEU A 116 16.85 -4.23 -1.41
N ILE A 117 16.85 -5.55 -1.64
CA ILE A 117 15.62 -6.32 -1.85
C ILE A 117 14.75 -6.28 -0.58
N ILE A 118 15.34 -6.44 0.61
CA ILE A 118 14.61 -6.33 1.88
C ILE A 118 14.06 -4.91 2.05
N ASP A 119 14.87 -3.88 1.77
CA ASP A 119 14.46 -2.48 1.87
C ASP A 119 13.30 -2.17 0.92
N GLN A 120 13.31 -2.74 -0.31
CA GLN A 120 12.19 -2.61 -1.26
C GLN A 120 10.94 -3.37 -0.79
N ALA A 121 11.10 -4.60 -0.30
CA ALA A 121 9.98 -5.43 0.18
C ALA A 121 9.30 -4.80 1.41
N THR A 122 10.09 -4.13 2.25
CA THR A 122 9.62 -3.45 3.46
C THR A 122 9.25 -1.98 3.21
N GLN A 123 9.10 -1.54 1.96
CA GLN A 123 8.62 -0.19 1.70
C GLN A 123 7.17 -0.02 2.17
N ALA A 124 6.93 1.04 2.96
CA ALA A 124 5.58 1.42 3.39
C ALA A 124 5.07 2.72 2.71
N ASN A 125 5.91 3.37 1.91
CA ASN A 125 5.65 4.67 1.29
C ASN A 125 5.92 4.61 -0.24
N GLY A 126 5.68 5.72 -0.95
CA GLY A 126 5.92 5.80 -2.39
C GLY A 126 4.79 5.15 -3.19
N ARG A 127 5.13 4.31 -4.18
CA ARG A 127 4.16 3.78 -5.15
C ARG A 127 3.01 3.00 -4.54
N LEU A 128 3.19 2.39 -3.37
CA LEU A 128 2.11 1.70 -2.66
C LEU A 128 1.00 2.67 -2.24
N VAL A 129 1.38 3.85 -1.74
CA VAL A 129 0.45 4.92 -1.38
C VAL A 129 -0.23 5.47 -2.63
N ASP A 130 0.53 5.74 -3.70
CA ASP A 130 -0.02 6.25 -4.97
C ASP A 130 -1.08 5.29 -5.54
N ARG A 131 -0.80 3.98 -5.50
CA ARG A 131 -1.74 2.94 -5.96
C ARG A 131 -2.99 2.91 -5.10
N ALA A 132 -2.84 2.90 -3.77
CA ALA A 132 -3.98 2.92 -2.85
C ALA A 132 -4.86 4.16 -3.05
N GLN A 133 -4.25 5.33 -3.19
CA GLN A 133 -4.95 6.57 -3.46
C GLN A 133 -5.70 6.53 -4.79
N ALA A 134 -5.05 6.07 -5.87
CA ALA A 134 -5.68 5.94 -7.18
C ALA A 134 -6.89 4.97 -7.14
N TRP A 135 -6.76 3.85 -6.44
CA TRP A 135 -7.88 2.91 -6.25
C TRP A 135 -9.01 3.51 -5.42
N CYS A 136 -8.71 4.23 -4.35
CA CYS A 136 -9.75 4.90 -3.56
C CYS A 136 -10.49 5.95 -4.41
N GLN A 137 -9.78 6.68 -5.28
CA GLN A 137 -10.39 7.62 -6.22
C GLN A 137 -11.32 6.94 -7.23
N THR A 138 -10.97 5.75 -7.75
CA THR A 138 -11.84 5.06 -8.72
C THR A 138 -13.16 4.58 -8.11
N ILE A 139 -13.18 4.26 -6.82
CA ILE A 139 -14.38 3.87 -6.08
C ILE A 139 -15.06 5.02 -5.33
N ASN A 140 -14.58 6.26 -5.55
CA ASN A 140 -15.09 7.48 -4.90
C ASN A 140 -15.06 7.43 -3.36
N VAL A 141 -13.98 6.88 -2.79
CA VAL A 141 -13.72 6.82 -1.36
C VAL A 141 -12.59 7.80 -1.00
N PRO A 142 -12.78 8.72 -0.03
CA PRO A 142 -11.71 9.59 0.44
C PRO A 142 -10.55 8.80 1.03
N TYR A 143 -9.32 9.18 0.68
CA TYR A 143 -8.09 8.56 1.15
C TYR A 143 -7.19 9.57 1.86
N PHE A 144 -6.86 9.29 3.11
CA PHE A 144 -5.96 10.11 3.93
C PHE A 144 -4.69 9.34 4.26
N ARG A 145 -3.52 9.93 4.04
CA ARG A 145 -2.22 9.36 4.41
C ARG A 145 -1.53 10.25 5.44
N LEU A 146 -1.65 9.87 6.70
CA LEU A 146 -1.02 10.58 7.81
C LEU A 146 0.38 10.00 8.04
N ASN A 147 1.41 10.73 7.67
CA ASN A 147 2.79 10.30 7.90
C ASN A 147 3.74 11.48 8.09
N ALA A 148 4.20 11.70 9.33
CA ALA A 148 5.02 12.85 9.68
C ALA A 148 6.43 12.77 9.08
N PRO A 149 6.95 13.83 8.45
CA PRO A 149 8.36 13.90 8.05
C PRO A 149 9.25 13.99 9.29
N LEU A 150 10.26 13.13 9.37
CA LEU A 150 11.20 13.10 10.49
C LEU A 150 12.51 13.78 10.10
N SER A 151 13.18 14.40 11.06
CA SER A 151 14.46 15.08 10.84
C SER A 151 15.66 14.14 10.70
N ALA A 152 15.53 12.91 11.19
CA ALA A 152 16.60 11.93 11.28
C ALA A 152 16.07 10.53 10.95
N ASP A 153 16.99 9.66 10.54
CA ASP A 153 16.71 8.23 10.45
C ASP A 153 16.68 7.63 11.87
N VAL A 154 15.59 6.93 12.18
CA VAL A 154 15.32 6.39 13.52
C VAL A 154 15.21 4.88 13.40
N CYS A 155 16.13 4.17 14.03
CA CYS A 155 16.16 2.71 14.02
C CYS A 155 14.94 2.11 14.73
N LEU A 156 14.51 0.93 14.28
CA LEU A 156 13.35 0.22 14.85
C LEU A 156 13.52 -0.10 16.34
N ASN A 157 14.75 -0.33 16.80
CA ASN A 157 15.09 -0.66 18.18
C ASN A 157 15.61 0.54 18.99
N GLU A 158 15.27 1.76 18.60
CA GLU A 158 15.67 2.97 19.30
C GLU A 158 15.15 3.01 20.75
N THR A 159 16.02 3.42 21.68
CA THR A 159 15.71 3.51 23.12
C THR A 159 16.10 4.85 23.75
N ASP A 160 16.77 5.74 23.02
CA ASP A 160 17.09 7.10 23.49
C ASP A 160 15.82 7.95 23.55
N ASN A 161 15.36 8.21 24.77
CA ASN A 161 14.23 9.09 25.05
C ASN A 161 14.36 10.47 24.41
N LYS A 162 15.57 11.03 24.26
CA LYS A 162 15.75 12.35 23.64
C LYS A 162 15.37 12.33 22.17
N LEU A 163 15.72 11.26 21.46
CA LEU A 163 15.36 11.07 20.05
C LEU A 163 13.85 10.77 19.92
N LEU A 164 13.31 9.90 20.78
CA LEU A 164 11.88 9.58 20.78
C LEU A 164 11.00 10.81 21.07
N VAL A 165 11.37 11.63 22.05
CA VAL A 165 10.66 12.90 22.35
C VAL A 165 10.72 13.86 21.16
N ARG A 166 11.83 13.89 20.42
CA ARG A 166 11.93 14.69 19.19
C ARG A 166 10.98 14.20 18.11
N VAL A 167 10.90 12.88 17.86
CA VAL A 167 9.95 12.29 16.91
C VAL A 167 8.50 12.63 17.29
N LEU A 168 8.16 12.55 18.58
CA LEU A 168 6.84 12.95 19.07
C LEU A 168 6.58 14.44 18.82
N TRP A 169 7.55 15.30 19.08
CA TRP A 169 7.44 16.74 18.83
C TRP A 169 7.24 17.07 17.35
N GLU A 170 8.03 16.46 16.46
CA GLU A 170 7.91 16.62 15.01
C GLU A 170 6.53 16.16 14.52
N THR A 171 6.03 15.05 15.07
CA THR A 171 4.69 14.54 14.78
C THR A 171 3.61 15.52 15.24
N LEU A 172 3.74 16.12 16.44
CA LEU A 172 2.80 17.14 16.92
C LEU A 172 2.78 18.39 16.03
N VAL A 173 3.97 18.85 15.58
CA VAL A 173 4.07 19.97 14.63
C VAL A 173 3.40 19.63 13.31
N TYR A 174 3.62 18.41 12.78
CA TYR A 174 2.96 17.92 11.57
C TYR A 174 1.43 17.93 11.74
N MET A 175 0.90 17.36 12.81
CA MET A 175 -0.55 17.32 13.07
C MET A 175 -1.16 18.71 13.20
N ARG A 176 -0.42 19.66 13.81
CA ARG A 176 -0.86 21.05 13.90
C ARG A 176 -0.91 21.75 12.53
N ASN A 177 0.05 21.45 11.66
CA ASN A 177 0.09 22.01 10.31
C ASN A 177 -0.97 21.38 9.39
N SER A 178 -1.27 20.09 9.56
CA SER A 178 -2.32 19.36 8.85
C SER A 178 -3.71 19.51 9.48
N ARG A 179 -3.93 20.55 10.29
CA ARG A 179 -5.18 20.68 11.06
C ARG A 179 -6.43 20.70 10.18
N ALA A 180 -6.39 21.38 9.03
CA ALA A 180 -7.52 21.43 8.10
C ALA A 180 -7.88 20.05 7.52
N GLU A 181 -6.88 19.25 7.14
CA GLU A 181 -7.06 17.86 6.67
C GLU A 181 -7.63 16.97 7.77
N LEU A 182 -7.18 17.15 9.02
CA LEU A 182 -7.69 16.41 10.17
C LEU A 182 -9.12 16.79 10.54
N ASP A 183 -9.48 18.07 10.40
CA ASP A 183 -10.84 18.53 10.63
C ASP A 183 -11.79 17.95 9.56
N GLU A 184 -11.38 17.89 8.28
CA GLU A 184 -12.13 17.21 7.21
C GLU A 184 -12.31 15.72 7.51
N LEU A 185 -11.25 15.03 7.93
CA LEU A 185 -11.32 13.64 8.33
C LEU A 185 -12.25 13.43 9.53
N ALA A 186 -12.20 14.33 10.52
CA ALA A 186 -13.07 14.26 11.69
C ALA A 186 -14.54 14.41 11.32
N GLU A 187 -14.88 15.28 10.35
CA GLU A 187 -16.24 15.40 9.81
C GLU A 187 -16.70 14.10 9.15
N LEU A 188 -15.84 13.45 8.35
CA LEU A 188 -16.17 12.18 7.69
C LEU A 188 -16.36 11.01 8.66
N LEU A 189 -15.68 11.05 9.81
CA LEU A 189 -15.78 10.02 10.85
C LEU A 189 -16.91 10.27 11.86
N ARG A 190 -17.65 11.38 11.75
CA ARG A 190 -18.79 11.61 12.63
C ARG A 190 -19.81 10.49 12.46
N PRO A 191 -20.35 9.95 13.58
CA PRO A 191 -21.41 8.96 13.50
C PRO A 191 -22.57 9.51 12.66
N LEU A 192 -23.14 8.68 11.76
CA LEU A 192 -24.30 9.03 10.94
C LEU A 192 -25.56 9.45 11.75
N GLY A 193 -25.52 9.40 13.09
CA GLY A 193 -26.62 9.76 13.98
C GLY A 193 -26.82 11.26 14.25
N ASP A 194 -25.84 12.12 13.92
CA ASP A 194 -25.88 13.56 14.27
C ASP A 194 -26.01 14.49 13.05
N ALA A 195 -26.15 13.94 11.83
CA ALA A 195 -26.38 14.75 10.64
C ALA A 195 -27.85 15.17 10.53
N PRO A 196 -28.18 16.46 10.34
CA PRO A 196 -29.52 16.87 9.93
C PRO A 196 -29.89 16.13 8.64
N GLN A 197 -31.03 15.44 8.64
CA GLN A 197 -31.57 14.77 7.47
C GLN A 197 -31.94 15.80 6.39
N SER A 198 -30.97 16.22 5.61
CA SER A 198 -31.22 16.85 4.32
C SER A 198 -30.14 16.42 3.36
N SER A 199 -30.56 15.78 2.26
CA SER A 199 -29.81 15.54 1.02
C SER A 199 -28.75 14.43 0.97
N ALA A 200 -29.09 13.23 1.47
CA ALA A 200 -28.46 11.98 1.02
C ALA A 200 -29.34 11.21 0.02
N GLU A 201 -29.93 11.91 -0.94
CA GLU A 201 -30.37 11.30 -2.22
C GLU A 201 -29.27 11.60 -3.24
N GLY A 202 -28.33 10.66 -3.39
CA GLY A 202 -27.11 10.92 -4.12
C GLY A 202 -26.35 9.67 -4.53
N ARG A 203 -26.98 8.84 -5.38
CA ARG A 203 -26.31 8.11 -6.47
C ARG A 203 -25.43 6.92 -6.07
N TRP A 204 -26.07 5.78 -5.79
CA TRP A 204 -25.49 4.48 -6.16
C TRP A 204 -25.77 4.24 -7.64
N PRO A 205 -24.76 4.08 -8.53
CA PRO A 205 -25.01 3.51 -9.84
C PRO A 205 -25.25 2.01 -9.65
N THR A 206 -26.52 1.62 -9.73
CA THR A 206 -26.90 0.20 -9.84
C THR A 206 -26.44 -0.35 -11.19
N SER A 207 -25.70 -1.46 -11.12
CA SER A 207 -25.53 -2.52 -12.12
C SER A 207 -25.05 -2.13 -13.54
N GLU A 208 -23.77 -2.37 -13.82
CA GLU A 208 -23.34 -2.85 -15.15
C GLU A 208 -22.07 -3.73 -15.15
N ALA A 209 -21.56 -4.17 -14.00
CA ALA A 209 -20.35 -5.00 -13.91
C ALA A 209 -20.61 -6.53 -13.90
N SER A 210 -21.84 -6.97 -14.20
CA SER A 210 -22.18 -8.39 -14.33
C SER A 210 -22.45 -8.75 -15.80
N ARG A 211 -21.44 -8.58 -16.65
CA ARG A 211 -21.40 -9.26 -17.96
C ARG A 211 -20.31 -10.33 -17.93
N PRO A 212 -20.61 -11.60 -18.22
CA PRO A 212 -19.60 -12.65 -18.26
C PRO A 212 -18.56 -12.36 -19.35
N MET A 213 -17.27 -12.57 -19.01
CA MET A 213 -16.14 -12.44 -19.93
C MET A 213 -16.16 -13.55 -21.00
N SER A 214 -17.04 -13.46 -21.98
CA SER A 214 -17.04 -14.36 -23.14
C SER A 214 -17.13 -13.64 -24.50
N GLU A 215 -17.06 -12.31 -24.54
CA GLU A 215 -17.22 -11.54 -25.80
C GLU A 215 -16.07 -10.58 -26.15
N VAL A 216 -14.90 -10.69 -25.51
CA VAL A 216 -13.69 -9.99 -25.99
C VAL A 216 -12.82 -10.97 -26.75
N SER A 217 -13.23 -11.29 -27.98
CA SER A 217 -12.37 -11.94 -28.97
C SER A 217 -12.88 -11.63 -30.37
N ARG A 218 -12.43 -10.49 -30.92
CA ARG A 218 -12.34 -10.29 -32.37
C ARG A 218 -10.98 -9.67 -32.70
N PRO A 219 -10.22 -10.24 -33.66
CA PRO A 219 -8.85 -9.81 -33.94
C PRO A 219 -8.81 -8.50 -34.74
N ALA A 220 -7.79 -7.69 -34.43
CA ALA A 220 -7.46 -6.46 -35.12
C ALA A 220 -6.85 -6.76 -36.50
N SER A 221 -7.70 -6.91 -37.52
CA SER A 221 -7.27 -6.93 -38.92
C SER A 221 -8.37 -6.40 -39.81
N GLU A 222 -8.52 -5.07 -39.88
CA GLU A 222 -9.10 -4.33 -41.02
C GLU A 222 -9.12 -2.83 -40.70
N MET A 223 -8.01 -2.14 -40.98
CA MET A 223 -8.06 -0.70 -41.29
C MET A 223 -6.80 -0.28 -42.06
N SER A 224 -6.67 -0.76 -43.30
CA SER A 224 -5.74 -0.19 -44.28
C SER A 224 -6.48 0.80 -45.18
N SER A 225 -6.13 2.09 -45.12
CA SER A 225 -5.71 2.92 -46.28
C SER A 225 -5.83 4.44 -46.00
N PRO A 226 -4.81 5.26 -46.32
CA PRO A 226 -4.82 6.71 -46.07
C PRO A 226 -5.39 7.51 -47.25
N ARG A 227 -6.43 8.33 -47.00
CA ARG A 227 -6.93 9.32 -47.97
C ARG A 227 -6.14 10.63 -47.89
N LYS A 228 -5.43 10.93 -48.98
CA LYS A 228 -4.82 12.24 -49.28
C LYS A 228 -5.90 13.31 -49.41
N HIS A 229 -5.75 14.45 -48.74
CA HIS A 229 -6.39 15.71 -49.15
C HIS A 229 -5.38 16.87 -49.08
N ARG A 230 -5.17 17.48 -50.25
CA ARG A 230 -4.24 18.56 -50.55
C ARG A 230 -5.07 19.74 -51.05
N ARG A 231 -5.15 20.85 -50.30
CA ARG A 231 -5.60 22.18 -50.78
C ARG A 231 -4.88 23.24 -49.93
N ARG A 232 -3.74 23.77 -50.41
CA ARG A 232 -3.53 25.05 -51.13
C ARG A 232 -3.86 26.29 -50.31
N CYS A 233 -2.80 26.98 -49.88
CA CYS A 233 -2.79 28.33 -49.30
C CYS A 233 -3.15 29.39 -50.35
N THR A 234 -3.82 30.45 -49.89
CA THR A 234 -3.84 31.79 -50.49
C THR A 234 -3.92 32.81 -49.37
N LEU A 235 -2.92 33.69 -49.27
CA LEU A 235 -2.96 34.95 -48.52
C LEU A 235 -3.62 36.04 -49.37
N PRO A 236 -4.12 37.11 -48.75
CA PRO A 236 -4.00 38.42 -49.40
C PRO A 236 -3.50 39.54 -48.48
N SER A 237 -2.61 40.34 -49.09
CA SER A 237 -2.40 41.81 -49.02
C SER A 237 -2.08 42.47 -47.68
#